data_AF-A0A1G9MSA8-F1
#
_entry.id   AF-A0A1G9MSA8-F1
#
_cell.length_a   1.000
_cell.length_b   1.000
_cell.length_c   1.000
_cell.angle_alpha   90.00
_cell.angle_beta   90.00
_cell.angle_gamma   90.00
#
_symmetry.space_group_name_H-M   'P 1'
#
loop_
_entity.id
_entity.type
_entity.pdbx_description
1 polymer ?
#
loop_
_entity_poly.entity_id
_entity_poly.type
_entity_poly.pdbx_seq_one_letter_code
_entity_poly.pdbx_strand_id
1 'polypeptide(L)'
;MRIDPIETNIQTKLIAGYRSGDEAIQNKFDYQPFQQETYVQRARDISDKQFNREGLSAVLTELNAGWGGTQATMHNIERLKDENSMVIVGGQQAGLLTGPLYTIHKIISIINFAKEQEHQLEKPVIPVFWIAGEDHDFDEIDHIMMPQGDRMKKNKVGQRPDQKCSVSDLPINHAEAEKWLKKIFSQIQETDNTRNLYSCCQDLLQSSGTYVDFFAKIILRLFGEDGIVLVDSGNPLVRKLESDNFLAMIENQSAISRGVYQEIQKNRNEGYPIELDAEPESGHLFYHLEGERERVLLFKQEGDKWAGKQNECSFTTAELRQIALEHPEKLSNNVVTRPLMQELLFPTLAFFGGPGEVAYWSVLKPAFHALQIKMPPVLPRLSFTLVDKNTEKIVRNLSLTVEEVLERGVNAEKTNWLAAQTNPPIEMLAAQVKKSIEEAHRPLRKAAGSIRTDLKDIADKNLEYLYRDIDFIEERINKTLQDMHRKTLEDYDSVNLCLYPERGLQERAWNALPWINHHGKDFIRQLTASSFDYSKAHYIVYL
;
A
#
# COMPACT_ATOMS: atom_id res chain seq x y z
N MET A 1 -21.44 -1.02 14.76
CA MET A 1 -20.15 -1.51 14.27
C MET A 1 -19.50 -2.34 15.36
N ARG A 2 -18.99 -3.54 15.04
CA ARG A 2 -18.21 -4.41 15.96
C ARG A 2 -16.78 -4.49 15.42
N ILE A 3 -15.78 -4.39 16.28
CA ILE A 3 -14.35 -4.46 15.92
C ILE A 3 -13.71 -5.58 16.74
N ASP A 4 -13.22 -6.61 16.07
CA ASP A 4 -12.63 -7.77 16.72
C ASP A 4 -11.15 -7.89 16.32
N PRO A 5 -10.19 -7.93 17.27
CA PRO A 5 -8.79 -8.18 16.95
C PRO A 5 -8.58 -9.65 16.59
N ILE A 6 -7.73 -9.92 15.60
CA ILE A 6 -7.34 -11.28 15.21
C ILE A 6 -5.82 -11.40 15.08
N GLU A 7 -5.32 -12.62 15.27
CA GLU A 7 -3.96 -12.97 14.88
C GLU A 7 -3.98 -13.40 13.41
N THR A 8 -2.95 -13.01 12.65
CA THR A 8 -2.85 -13.36 11.22
C THR A 8 -1.45 -13.84 10.91
N ASN A 9 -1.35 -14.97 10.20
CA ASN A 9 -0.08 -15.53 9.73
C ASN A 9 0.45 -14.88 8.44
N ILE A 10 -0.21 -13.81 7.95
CA ILE A 10 0.08 -13.16 6.66
C ILE A 10 1.27 -12.18 6.78
N GLN A 11 1.77 -11.95 7.99
CA GLN A 11 2.87 -11.01 8.22
C GLN A 11 4.23 -11.63 7.88
N THR A 12 5.15 -10.79 7.41
CA THR A 12 6.53 -11.23 7.23
C THR A 12 7.15 -11.55 8.60
N LYS A 13 8.13 -12.45 8.62
CA LYS A 13 8.84 -12.85 9.85
C LYS A 13 9.40 -11.63 10.61
N LEU A 14 9.88 -10.62 9.88
CA LEU A 14 10.38 -9.37 10.46
C LEU A 14 9.27 -8.62 11.21
N ILE A 15 8.09 -8.46 10.62
CA ILE A 15 6.98 -7.71 11.25
C ILE A 15 6.42 -8.47 12.45
N ALA A 16 6.29 -9.79 12.34
CA ALA A 16 5.87 -10.63 13.45
C ALA A 16 6.86 -10.52 14.62
N GLY A 17 8.16 -10.63 14.36
CA GLY A 17 9.20 -10.48 15.38
C GLY A 17 9.29 -9.06 15.95
N TYR A 18 9.02 -8.03 15.14
CA TYR A 18 8.94 -6.66 15.62
C TYR A 18 7.81 -6.49 16.64
N ARG A 19 6.60 -7.00 16.32
CA ARG A 19 5.44 -6.95 17.23
C ARG A 19 5.62 -7.80 18.50
N SER A 20 6.34 -8.91 18.41
CA SER A 20 6.60 -9.77 19.57
C SER A 20 7.75 -9.29 20.46
N GLY A 21 8.44 -8.21 20.09
CA GLY A 21 9.58 -7.69 20.84
C GLY A 21 10.85 -8.52 20.70
N ASP A 22 11.06 -9.21 19.57
CA ASP A 22 12.32 -9.92 19.28
C ASP A 22 13.50 -8.93 19.31
N GLU A 23 14.43 -9.14 20.24
CA GLU A 23 15.59 -8.27 20.44
C GLU A 23 16.43 -8.10 19.18
N ALA A 24 16.58 -9.15 18.36
CA ALA A 24 17.36 -9.09 17.12
C ALA A 24 16.74 -8.13 16.10
N ILE A 25 15.42 -7.97 16.12
CA ILE A 25 14.70 -7.04 15.23
C ILE A 25 14.59 -5.67 15.89
N GLN A 26 14.30 -5.61 17.19
CA GLN A 26 14.17 -4.35 17.91
C GLN A 26 15.46 -3.53 17.93
N ASN A 27 16.63 -4.18 18.01
CA ASN A 27 17.93 -3.50 17.96
C ASN A 27 18.19 -2.75 16.63
N LYS A 28 17.40 -3.04 15.58
CA LYS A 28 17.43 -2.35 14.29
C LYS A 28 16.75 -0.97 14.33
N PHE A 29 16.02 -0.65 15.40
CA PHE A 29 15.33 0.63 15.62
C PHE A 29 15.94 1.35 16.84
N ASP A 30 15.66 2.64 17.01
CA ASP A 30 16.12 3.42 18.17
C ASP A 30 15.14 3.37 19.36
N TYR A 31 13.87 3.00 19.12
CA TYR A 31 12.81 2.98 20.12
C TYR A 31 11.96 1.72 20.04
N GLN A 32 11.36 1.35 21.18
CA GLN A 32 10.39 0.27 21.34
C GLN A 32 8.97 0.84 21.20
N PRO A 33 8.30 0.73 20.04
CA PRO A 33 7.11 1.53 19.76
C PRO A 33 5.85 1.10 20.53
N PHE A 34 5.83 -0.08 21.14
CA PHE A 34 4.64 -0.61 21.81
C PHE A 34 4.58 -0.28 23.32
N GLN A 35 5.52 0.53 23.82
CA GLN A 35 5.58 0.94 25.23
C GLN A 35 5.28 2.43 25.36
N GLN A 36 4.48 2.84 26.35
CA GLN A 36 4.10 4.25 26.48
C GLN A 36 5.28 5.14 26.91
N GLU A 37 6.21 4.59 27.69
CA GLU A 37 7.42 5.27 28.16
C GLU A 37 8.30 5.77 26.99
N THR A 38 8.23 5.08 25.85
CA THR A 38 8.91 5.48 24.61
C THR A 38 8.50 6.87 24.16
N TYR A 39 7.21 7.21 24.23
CA TYR A 39 6.70 8.50 23.76
C TYR A 39 7.05 9.63 24.71
N VAL A 40 7.11 9.34 26.02
CA VAL A 40 7.63 10.29 27.02
C VAL A 40 9.11 10.59 26.78
N GLN A 41 9.91 9.55 26.52
CA GLN A 41 11.33 9.73 26.19
C GLN A 41 11.51 10.46 24.87
N ARG A 42 10.75 10.09 23.84
CA ARG A 42 10.83 10.70 22.52
C ARG A 42 10.42 12.18 22.57
N ALA A 43 9.40 12.54 23.33
CA ALA A 43 9.02 13.94 23.52
C ALA A 43 10.14 14.79 24.12
N ARG A 44 10.98 14.22 25.01
CA ARG A 44 12.19 14.89 25.54
C ARG A 44 13.28 15.00 24.48
N ASP A 45 13.53 13.93 23.73
CA ASP A 45 14.53 13.94 22.65
C ASP A 45 14.17 14.96 21.54
N ILE A 46 12.88 15.24 21.33
CA ILE A 46 12.39 16.27 20.41
C ILE A 46 12.58 17.68 20.99
N SER A 47 12.32 17.89 22.28
CA SER A 47 12.42 19.22 22.90
C SER A 47 13.85 19.79 22.90
N ASP A 48 14.86 18.92 22.78
CA ASP A 48 16.26 19.33 22.70
C ASP A 48 16.67 19.76 21.28
N LYS A 49 15.78 19.64 20.28
CA LYS A 49 16.03 19.99 18.88
C LYS A 49 15.32 21.28 18.48
N GLN A 50 15.90 22.00 17.53
CA GLN A 50 15.28 23.16 16.89
C GLN A 50 14.66 22.80 15.56
N PHE A 51 13.46 23.33 15.29
CA PHE A 51 12.73 23.15 14.03
C PHE A 51 12.25 24.51 13.52
N ASN A 52 12.20 24.69 12.20
CA ASN A 52 11.61 25.88 11.57
C ASN A 52 10.07 25.82 11.61
N ARG A 53 9.49 25.85 12.81
CA ARG A 53 8.04 25.71 13.04
C ARG A 53 7.24 26.81 12.35
N GLU A 54 7.73 28.04 12.36
CA GLU A 54 7.08 29.19 11.70
C GLU A 54 7.05 29.03 10.18
N GLY A 55 8.21 28.74 9.56
CA GLY A 55 8.29 28.52 8.12
C GLY A 55 7.46 27.32 7.66
N LEU A 56 7.53 26.21 8.42
CA LEU A 56 6.72 25.03 8.17
C LEU A 56 5.22 25.32 8.26
N SER A 57 4.77 26.02 9.31
CA SER A 57 3.36 26.36 9.49
C SER A 57 2.86 27.30 8.40
N ALA A 58 3.68 28.24 7.94
CA ALA A 58 3.33 29.13 6.84
C ALA A 58 3.12 28.35 5.53
N VAL A 59 4.04 27.45 5.17
CA VAL A 59 3.92 26.60 3.98
C VAL A 59 2.69 25.68 4.09
N LEU A 60 2.50 25.00 5.22
CA LEU A 60 1.35 24.11 5.41
C LEU A 60 0.02 24.86 5.35
N THR A 61 -0.04 26.09 5.85
CA THR A 61 -1.22 26.95 5.76
C THR A 61 -1.57 27.23 4.30
N GLU A 62 -0.58 27.61 3.48
CA GLU A 62 -0.79 27.89 2.06
C GLU A 62 -1.28 26.65 1.30
N LEU A 63 -0.62 25.51 1.48
CA LEU A 63 -0.98 24.25 0.81
C LEU A 63 -2.40 23.80 1.18
N ASN A 64 -2.68 23.70 2.48
CA ASN A 64 -3.98 23.21 2.94
C ASN A 64 -5.09 24.21 2.60
N ALA A 65 -4.83 25.52 2.56
CA ALA A 65 -5.83 26.50 2.14
C ALA A 65 -6.17 26.32 0.65
N GLY A 66 -5.17 26.09 -0.20
CA GLY A 66 -5.36 25.79 -1.63
C GLY A 66 -6.18 24.52 -1.89
N TRP A 67 -6.10 23.53 -0.99
CA TRP A 67 -6.89 22.31 -1.06
C TRP A 67 -8.24 22.37 -0.32
N GLY A 68 -8.63 23.52 0.24
CA GLY A 68 -9.91 23.69 0.93
C GLY A 68 -9.92 23.11 2.36
N GLY A 69 -8.80 23.23 3.06
CA GLY A 69 -8.63 22.79 4.46
C GLY A 69 -9.69 23.37 5.38
N THR A 70 -10.16 22.56 6.31
CA THR A 70 -11.20 22.93 7.29
C THR A 70 -10.62 23.82 8.38
N GLN A 71 -11.49 24.39 9.22
CA GLN A 71 -11.05 25.11 10.43
C GLN A 71 -10.22 24.21 11.37
N ALA A 72 -10.57 22.92 11.49
CA ALA A 72 -9.82 21.98 12.32
C ALA A 72 -8.41 21.74 11.78
N THR A 73 -8.25 21.59 10.45
CA THR A 73 -6.92 21.48 9.82
C THR A 73 -6.10 22.74 10.05
N MET A 74 -6.68 23.93 9.81
CA MET A 74 -5.96 25.20 10.03
C MET A 74 -5.58 25.42 11.48
N HIS A 75 -6.45 25.04 12.42
CA HIS A 75 -6.15 25.12 13.84
C HIS A 75 -4.98 24.22 14.22
N ASN A 76 -4.90 23.00 13.68
CA ASN A 76 -3.77 22.11 13.91
C ASN A 76 -2.46 22.64 13.30
N ILE A 77 -2.53 23.31 12.14
CA ILE A 77 -1.35 23.98 11.57
C ILE A 77 -0.87 25.10 12.49
N GLU A 78 -1.77 25.91 13.04
CA GLU A 78 -1.37 26.98 13.98
C GLU A 78 -0.73 26.40 15.26
N ARG A 79 -1.25 25.28 15.77
CA ARG A 79 -0.69 24.59 16.94
C ARG A 79 0.74 24.08 16.73
N LEU A 80 1.20 23.87 15.49
CA LEU A 80 2.59 23.46 15.21
C LEU A 80 3.63 24.50 15.63
N LYS A 81 3.22 25.77 15.77
CA LYS A 81 4.09 26.85 16.26
C LYS A 81 4.45 26.72 17.73
N ASP A 82 3.62 26.02 18.53
CA ASP A 82 3.96 25.73 19.92
C ASP A 82 5.24 24.88 19.98
N GLU A 83 6.23 25.31 20.75
CA GLU A 83 7.51 24.63 20.92
C GLU A 83 7.34 23.20 21.47
N ASN A 84 6.28 22.93 22.23
CA ASN A 84 5.95 21.62 22.79
C ASN A 84 5.15 20.74 21.85
N SER A 85 4.70 21.26 20.70
CA SER A 85 3.90 20.48 19.76
C SER A 85 4.75 19.44 19.02
N MET A 86 4.15 18.30 18.75
CA MET A 86 4.77 17.19 18.04
C MET A 86 3.85 16.69 16.94
N VAL A 87 4.34 15.82 16.05
CA VAL A 87 3.52 15.23 14.99
C VAL A 87 3.51 13.71 15.03
N ILE A 88 2.37 13.14 14.68
CA ILE A 88 2.29 11.77 14.16
C ILE A 88 2.27 11.89 12.65
N VAL A 89 3.16 11.18 11.97
CA VAL A 89 3.29 11.28 10.51
C VAL A 89 3.27 9.91 9.86
N GLY A 90 2.65 9.83 8.70
CA GLY A 90 2.77 8.70 7.78
C GLY A 90 2.43 9.18 6.39
N GLY A 91 2.79 8.41 5.37
CA GLY A 91 2.63 8.87 4.01
C GLY A 91 2.22 7.79 3.03
N GLN A 92 1.72 8.22 1.87
CA GLN A 92 1.41 7.36 0.74
C GLN A 92 1.46 8.18 -0.55
N GLN A 93 1.61 7.49 -1.69
CA GLN A 93 1.41 8.10 -3.00
C GLN A 93 -0.03 8.57 -3.22
N ALA A 94 -0.21 9.53 -4.12
CA ALA A 94 -1.49 10.16 -4.44
C ALA A 94 -2.37 9.30 -5.37
N GLY A 95 -2.70 8.08 -4.95
CA GLY A 95 -3.55 7.15 -5.71
C GLY A 95 -4.93 7.73 -6.04
N LEU A 96 -5.41 7.51 -7.27
CA LEU A 96 -6.75 7.94 -7.68
C LEU A 96 -7.84 7.48 -6.71
N LEU A 97 -8.76 8.38 -6.36
CA LEU A 97 -9.80 8.15 -5.36
C LEU A 97 -9.26 7.53 -4.05
N THR A 98 -8.11 8.02 -3.58
CA THR A 98 -7.33 7.58 -2.41
C THR A 98 -6.50 6.29 -2.58
N GLY A 99 -6.55 5.64 -3.75
CA GLY A 99 -5.86 4.38 -3.99
C GLY A 99 -6.41 3.23 -3.13
N PRO A 100 -5.59 2.25 -2.74
CA PRO A 100 -6.05 1.14 -1.91
C PRO A 100 -6.55 1.59 -0.53
N LEU A 101 -7.43 0.78 0.07
CA LEU A 101 -8.03 1.00 1.39
C LEU A 101 -6.99 1.25 2.50
N TYR A 102 -5.80 0.66 2.40
CA TYR A 102 -4.75 0.88 3.39
C TYR A 102 -4.37 2.37 3.57
N THR A 103 -4.62 3.23 2.57
CA THR A 103 -4.37 4.67 2.67
C THR A 103 -5.29 5.28 3.72
N ILE A 104 -6.58 4.93 3.67
CA ILE A 104 -7.59 5.32 4.66
C ILE A 104 -7.21 4.76 6.04
N HIS A 105 -6.76 3.50 6.11
CA HIS A 105 -6.38 2.85 7.37
C HIS A 105 -5.16 3.52 8.01
N LYS A 106 -4.19 3.94 7.19
CA LYS A 106 -3.01 4.70 7.63
C LYS A 106 -3.41 6.06 8.19
N ILE A 107 -4.30 6.80 7.52
CA ILE A 107 -4.80 8.09 8.00
C ILE A 107 -5.57 7.93 9.32
N ILE A 108 -6.43 6.91 9.43
CA ILE A 108 -7.11 6.56 10.68
C ILE A 108 -6.07 6.32 11.78
N SER A 109 -5.01 5.56 11.51
CA SER A 109 -3.94 5.29 12.49
C SER A 109 -3.26 6.57 12.97
N ILE A 110 -2.91 7.48 12.05
CA ILE A 110 -2.25 8.74 12.35
C ILE A 110 -3.13 9.62 13.25
N ILE A 111 -4.40 9.81 12.87
CA ILE A 111 -5.34 10.64 13.63
C ILE A 111 -5.65 10.03 14.99
N ASN A 112 -5.92 8.73 15.01
CA ASN A 112 -6.26 8.01 16.22
C ASN A 112 -5.13 8.09 17.25
N PHE A 113 -3.91 7.80 16.82
CA PHE A 113 -2.75 7.82 17.69
C PHE A 113 -2.35 9.24 18.11
N ALA A 114 -2.54 10.25 17.24
CA ALA A 114 -2.32 11.64 17.61
C ALA A 114 -3.24 12.06 18.76
N LYS A 115 -4.54 11.74 18.68
CA LYS A 115 -5.51 12.01 19.76
C LYS A 115 -5.15 11.27 21.06
N GLU A 116 -4.74 10.01 20.95
CA GLU A 116 -4.30 9.21 22.09
C GLU A 116 -3.09 9.81 22.79
N GLN A 117 -2.03 10.13 22.03
CA GLN A 117 -0.80 10.67 22.60
C GLN A 117 -0.95 12.11 23.09
N GLU A 118 -1.79 12.93 22.45
CA GLU A 118 -2.13 14.26 22.96
C GLU A 118 -2.77 14.18 24.35
N HIS A 119 -3.70 13.25 24.54
CA HIS A 119 -4.31 13.02 25.85
C HIS A 119 -3.31 12.49 26.88
N GLN A 120 -2.43 11.56 26.51
CA GLN A 120 -1.49 10.94 27.45
C GLN A 120 -0.29 11.83 27.80
N LEU A 121 0.17 12.67 26.88
CA LEU A 121 1.31 13.55 27.07
C LEU A 121 0.91 14.97 27.53
N GLU A 122 -0.37 15.32 27.46
CA GLU A 122 -0.91 16.66 27.72
C GLU A 122 -0.18 17.76 26.91
N LYS A 123 0.21 17.42 25.68
CA LYS A 123 0.92 18.29 24.74
C LYS A 123 0.26 18.21 23.37
N PRO A 124 0.31 19.28 22.55
CA PRO A 124 -0.26 19.23 21.21
C PRO A 124 0.38 18.14 20.34
N VAL A 125 -0.42 17.22 19.79
CA VAL A 125 0.06 16.21 18.84
C VAL A 125 -0.75 16.31 17.55
N ILE A 126 -0.09 16.72 16.47
CA ILE A 126 -0.74 17.05 15.20
C ILE A 126 -0.67 15.84 14.26
N PRO A 127 -1.81 15.39 13.69
CA PRO A 127 -1.80 14.37 12.66
C PRO A 127 -1.38 14.96 11.31
N VAL A 128 -0.28 14.45 10.75
CA VAL A 128 0.26 14.87 9.46
C VAL A 128 0.25 13.70 8.48
N PHE A 129 -0.26 13.93 7.27
CA PHE A 129 -0.19 12.98 6.18
C PHE A 129 0.73 13.48 5.07
N TRP A 130 1.78 12.70 4.81
CA TRP A 130 2.81 12.97 3.80
C TRP A 130 2.39 12.40 2.45
N ILE A 131 2.00 13.26 1.51
CA ILE A 131 1.73 12.88 0.13
C ILE A 131 3.06 12.74 -0.59
N ALA A 132 3.37 11.55 -1.09
CA ALA A 132 4.60 11.27 -1.81
C ALA A 132 4.52 11.76 -3.27
N GLY A 133 4.31 13.07 -3.47
CA GLY A 133 4.14 13.67 -4.79
C GLY A 133 5.45 13.84 -5.57
N GLU A 134 6.61 13.78 -4.89
CA GLU A 134 7.93 13.76 -5.54
C GLU A 134 8.19 12.46 -6.34
N ASP A 135 7.35 11.44 -6.15
CA ASP A 135 7.44 10.21 -6.93
C ASP A 135 7.02 10.44 -8.40
N HIS A 136 7.47 9.62 -9.35
CA HIS A 136 7.07 9.66 -10.76
C HIS A 136 6.31 8.42 -11.20
N ASP A 137 6.12 7.44 -10.31
CA ASP A 137 5.46 6.19 -10.67
C ASP A 137 3.96 6.38 -10.86
N PHE A 138 3.60 6.91 -12.03
CA PHE A 138 2.22 7.14 -12.40
C PHE A 138 1.43 5.82 -12.49
N ASP A 139 2.08 4.72 -12.89
CA ASP A 139 1.45 3.41 -13.03
C ASP A 139 0.95 2.84 -11.69
N GLU A 140 1.52 3.29 -10.56
CA GLU A 140 1.05 2.93 -9.22
C GLU A 140 -0.19 3.72 -8.77
N ILE A 141 -0.42 4.94 -9.30
CA ILE A 141 -1.51 5.82 -8.86
C ILE A 141 -2.66 5.95 -9.87
N ASP A 142 -2.47 5.54 -11.12
CA ASP A 142 -3.38 5.75 -12.26
C ASP A 142 -4.66 4.89 -12.23
N HIS A 143 -4.88 4.09 -11.19
CA HIS A 143 -5.96 3.12 -11.14
C HIS A 143 -6.56 2.90 -9.76
N ILE A 144 -7.77 2.33 -9.76
CA ILE A 144 -8.33 1.59 -8.64
C ILE A 144 -8.65 0.17 -9.08
N MET A 145 -8.64 -0.78 -8.14
CA MET A 145 -9.19 -2.10 -8.38
C MET A 145 -10.69 -2.11 -8.10
N MET A 146 -11.45 -2.74 -8.97
CA MET A 146 -12.89 -2.97 -8.78
C MET A 146 -13.24 -4.43 -9.05
N PRO A 147 -14.26 -4.98 -8.37
CA PRO A 147 -14.84 -6.27 -8.72
C PRO A 147 -15.23 -6.36 -10.19
N GLN A 148 -14.81 -7.41 -10.88
CA GLN A 148 -15.36 -7.81 -12.18
C GLN A 148 -15.46 -9.34 -12.23
N GLY A 149 -16.67 -9.87 -12.03
CA GLY A 149 -16.87 -11.31 -11.86
C GLY A 149 -16.33 -11.79 -10.52
N ASP A 150 -15.50 -12.84 -10.54
CA ASP A 150 -14.88 -13.48 -9.39
C ASP A 150 -13.50 -12.89 -9.02
N ARG A 151 -13.06 -11.81 -9.68
CA ARG A 151 -11.71 -11.22 -9.53
C ARG A 151 -11.72 -9.71 -9.45
N MET A 152 -10.62 -9.17 -8.94
CA MET A 152 -10.38 -7.73 -8.94
C MET A 152 -9.73 -7.31 -10.26
N LYS A 153 -10.22 -6.22 -10.84
CA LYS A 153 -9.66 -5.66 -12.08
C LYS A 153 -9.18 -4.23 -11.90
N LYS A 154 -7.98 -3.97 -12.42
CA LYS A 154 -7.41 -2.62 -12.56
C LYS A 154 -8.25 -1.79 -13.53
N ASN A 155 -8.81 -0.68 -13.05
CA ASN A 155 -9.44 0.34 -13.87
C ASN A 155 -8.51 1.57 -13.93
N LYS A 156 -7.64 1.59 -14.95
CA LYS A 156 -6.71 2.70 -15.25
C LYS A 156 -7.41 3.89 -15.89
N VAL A 157 -6.97 5.11 -15.57
CA VAL A 157 -7.31 6.32 -16.32
C VAL A 157 -6.67 6.29 -17.71
N GLY A 158 -7.29 6.93 -18.70
CA GLY A 158 -6.81 6.92 -20.09
C GLY A 158 -5.59 7.80 -20.37
N GLN A 159 -5.10 8.54 -19.37
CA GLN A 159 -3.95 9.44 -19.51
C GLN A 159 -2.66 8.64 -19.61
N ARG A 160 -1.79 9.04 -20.55
CA ARG A 160 -0.41 8.57 -20.64
C ARG A 160 0.50 9.79 -20.57
N PRO A 161 1.26 9.97 -19.49
CA PRO A 161 2.24 11.05 -19.42
C PRO A 161 3.30 10.86 -20.49
N ASP A 162 3.60 11.91 -21.26
CA ASP A 162 4.67 11.88 -22.27
C ASP A 162 6.08 11.94 -21.63
N GLN A 163 6.17 12.30 -20.36
CA GLN A 163 7.42 12.51 -19.60
C GLN A 163 7.32 11.90 -18.19
N LYS A 164 8.46 11.49 -17.63
CA LYS A 164 8.58 10.95 -16.25
C LYS A 164 8.66 12.05 -15.19
N CYS A 165 7.67 12.94 -15.18
CA CYS A 165 7.60 14.03 -14.20
C CYS A 165 7.09 13.55 -12.83
N SER A 166 7.35 14.35 -11.79
CA SER A 166 6.79 14.13 -10.46
C SER A 166 5.25 14.13 -10.52
N VAL A 167 4.60 13.39 -9.64
CA VAL A 167 3.14 13.40 -9.52
C VAL A 167 2.63 14.78 -9.09
N SER A 168 3.42 15.54 -8.30
CA SER A 168 3.14 16.93 -7.94
C SER A 168 3.05 17.87 -9.13
N ASP A 169 3.83 17.62 -10.19
CA ASP A 169 3.88 18.46 -11.40
C ASP A 169 3.05 17.88 -12.57
N LEU A 170 2.40 16.73 -12.37
CA LEU A 170 1.64 16.04 -13.39
C LEU A 170 0.21 16.60 -13.48
N PRO A 171 -0.12 17.37 -14.54
CA PRO A 171 -1.47 17.89 -14.72
C PRO A 171 -2.46 16.77 -15.01
N ILE A 172 -3.68 16.93 -14.52
CA ILE A 172 -4.79 16.03 -14.84
C ILE A 172 -5.31 16.33 -16.25
N ASN A 173 -5.39 15.31 -17.10
CA ASN A 173 -6.22 15.38 -18.30
C ASN A 173 -7.69 15.23 -17.89
N HIS A 174 -8.38 16.36 -17.68
CA HIS A 174 -9.77 16.36 -17.19
C HIS A 174 -10.72 15.55 -18.08
N ALA A 175 -10.55 15.55 -19.40
CA ALA A 175 -11.44 14.81 -20.29
C ALA A 175 -11.34 13.28 -20.06
N GLU A 176 -10.12 12.76 -19.94
CA GLU A 176 -9.90 11.33 -19.66
C GLU A 176 -10.27 10.98 -18.21
N ALA A 177 -9.98 11.86 -17.25
CA ALA A 177 -10.31 11.66 -15.85
C ALA A 177 -11.83 11.67 -15.58
N GLU A 178 -12.58 12.59 -16.20
CA GLU A 178 -14.06 12.63 -16.09
C GLU A 178 -14.70 11.40 -16.73
N LYS A 179 -14.22 10.97 -17.90
CA LYS A 179 -14.66 9.74 -18.57
C LYS A 179 -14.38 8.51 -17.71
N TRP A 180 -13.19 8.45 -17.10
CA TRP A 180 -12.83 7.40 -16.16
C TRP A 180 -13.73 7.41 -14.93
N LEU A 181 -13.95 8.57 -14.30
CA LEU A 181 -14.79 8.72 -13.12
C LEU A 181 -16.22 8.24 -13.40
N LYS A 182 -16.79 8.64 -14.54
CA LYS A 182 -18.12 8.19 -14.96
C LYS A 182 -18.19 6.67 -15.15
N LYS A 183 -17.15 6.06 -15.72
CA LYS A 183 -17.05 4.60 -15.88
C LYS A 183 -16.96 3.87 -14.54
N ILE A 184 -16.20 4.41 -13.57
CA ILE A 184 -16.10 3.83 -12.23
C ILE A 184 -17.49 3.84 -11.56
N PHE A 185 -18.17 4.97 -11.59
CA PHE A 185 -19.49 5.10 -10.97
C PHE A 185 -20.59 4.31 -11.68
N SER A 186 -20.42 3.92 -12.95
CA SER A 186 -21.35 3.00 -13.61
C SER A 186 -21.08 1.52 -13.29
N GLN A 187 -20.00 1.19 -12.59
CA GLN A 187 -19.66 -0.18 -12.14
C GLN A 187 -20.06 -0.45 -10.69
N ILE A 188 -20.24 0.60 -9.87
CA ILE A 188 -20.71 0.43 -8.49
C ILE A 188 -22.23 0.24 -8.47
N GLN A 189 -22.70 -0.48 -7.46
CA GLN A 189 -24.13 -0.59 -7.19
C GLN A 189 -24.69 0.79 -6.80
N GLU A 190 -25.80 1.19 -7.41
CA GLU A 190 -26.48 2.43 -7.06
C GLU A 190 -27.10 2.35 -5.66
N THR A 191 -26.87 3.39 -4.87
CA THR A 191 -27.38 3.58 -3.50
C THR A 191 -27.81 5.03 -3.31
N ASP A 192 -28.43 5.33 -2.17
CA ASP A 192 -28.81 6.70 -1.79
C ASP A 192 -27.62 7.67 -1.72
N ASN A 193 -26.39 7.14 -1.57
CA ASN A 193 -25.16 7.95 -1.51
C ASN A 193 -24.55 8.23 -2.88
N THR A 194 -24.86 7.41 -3.90
CA THR A 194 -24.14 7.40 -5.19
C THR A 194 -24.13 8.75 -5.86
N ARG A 195 -25.30 9.41 -5.96
CA ARG A 195 -25.42 10.71 -6.63
C ARG A 195 -24.58 11.79 -5.96
N ASN A 196 -24.68 11.90 -4.64
CA ASN A 196 -23.94 12.91 -3.87
C ASN A 196 -22.43 12.66 -3.90
N LEU A 197 -22.02 11.39 -3.82
CA LEU A 197 -20.62 11.00 -3.90
C LEU A 197 -20.03 11.29 -5.29
N TYR A 198 -20.77 10.97 -6.36
CA TYR A 198 -20.35 11.26 -7.73
C TYR A 198 -20.18 12.76 -7.97
N SER A 199 -21.19 13.56 -7.61
CA SER A 199 -21.12 15.02 -7.75
C SER A 199 -19.95 15.60 -6.95
N CYS A 200 -19.75 15.14 -5.72
CA CYS A 200 -18.61 15.57 -4.91
C CYS A 200 -17.27 15.23 -5.59
N CYS A 201 -17.08 14.00 -6.06
CA CYS A 201 -15.85 13.62 -6.76
C CYS A 201 -15.64 14.42 -8.05
N GLN A 202 -16.71 14.72 -8.77
CA GLN A 202 -16.66 15.52 -10.00
C GLN A 202 -16.24 16.96 -9.70
N ASP A 203 -16.84 17.61 -8.70
CA ASP A 203 -16.50 18.98 -8.30
C ASP A 203 -15.03 19.07 -7.85
N LEU A 204 -14.59 18.10 -7.04
CA LEU A 204 -13.20 18.03 -6.60
C LEU A 204 -12.26 17.86 -7.79
N LEU A 205 -12.57 16.93 -8.71
CA LEU A 205 -11.78 16.70 -9.92
C LEU A 205 -11.67 17.96 -10.78
N GLN A 206 -12.77 18.68 -10.99
CA GLN A 206 -12.80 19.90 -11.81
C GLN A 206 -11.99 21.04 -11.19
N SER A 207 -11.92 21.10 -9.87
CA SER A 207 -11.15 22.12 -9.17
C SER A 207 -9.66 21.80 -9.04
N SER A 208 -9.21 20.60 -9.39
CA SER A 208 -7.83 20.13 -9.19
C SER A 208 -6.96 20.32 -10.42
N GLY A 209 -5.75 20.85 -10.25
CA GLY A 209 -4.77 20.96 -11.34
C GLY A 209 -3.98 19.67 -11.55
N THR A 210 -3.61 19.00 -10.44
CA THR A 210 -2.75 17.81 -10.45
C THR A 210 -3.38 16.63 -9.71
N TYR A 211 -2.77 15.44 -9.88
CA TYR A 211 -3.22 14.23 -9.16
C TYR A 211 -3.05 14.38 -7.64
N VAL A 212 -2.01 15.09 -7.18
CA VAL A 212 -1.85 15.46 -5.77
C VAL A 212 -3.01 16.32 -5.30
N ASP A 213 -3.41 17.34 -6.06
CA ASP A 213 -4.53 18.21 -5.66
C ASP A 213 -5.83 17.42 -5.50
N PHE A 214 -6.13 16.53 -6.45
CA PHE A 214 -7.33 15.70 -6.40
C PHE A 214 -7.32 14.76 -5.20
N PHE A 215 -6.18 14.12 -4.94
CA PHE A 215 -6.00 13.28 -3.76
C PHE A 215 -6.18 14.09 -2.46
N ALA A 216 -5.46 15.20 -2.32
CA ALA A 216 -5.46 16.03 -1.11
C ALA A 216 -6.87 16.52 -0.77
N LYS A 217 -7.62 17.01 -1.77
CA LYS A 217 -8.99 17.47 -1.60
C LYS A 217 -9.94 16.35 -1.17
N ILE A 218 -9.78 15.13 -1.70
CA ILE A 218 -10.57 13.98 -1.25
C ILE A 218 -10.24 13.65 0.21
N ILE A 219 -8.96 13.64 0.59
CA ILE A 219 -8.56 13.37 1.97
C ILE A 219 -9.13 14.43 2.91
N LEU A 220 -9.07 15.72 2.59
CA LEU A 220 -9.67 16.78 3.40
C LEU A 220 -11.20 16.65 3.47
N ARG A 221 -11.86 16.18 2.41
CA ARG A 221 -13.30 15.92 2.43
C ARG A 221 -13.70 14.78 3.39
N LEU A 222 -12.82 13.80 3.57
CA LEU A 222 -13.03 12.65 4.45
C LEU A 222 -12.61 12.92 5.90
N PHE A 223 -11.47 13.58 6.10
CA PHE A 223 -10.77 13.68 7.38
C PHE A 223 -10.46 15.11 7.84
N GLY A 224 -10.86 16.14 7.07
CA GLY A 224 -10.58 17.53 7.42
C GLY A 224 -11.18 17.92 8.77
N GLU A 225 -12.36 17.42 9.13
CA GLU A 225 -12.97 17.67 10.44
C GLU A 225 -12.20 17.03 11.60
N ASP A 226 -11.40 16.00 11.31
CA ASP A 226 -10.49 15.39 12.29
C ASP A 226 -9.16 16.15 12.41
N GLY A 227 -9.00 17.25 11.68
CA GLY A 227 -7.84 18.13 11.73
C GLY A 227 -6.58 17.57 11.07
N ILE A 228 -6.72 16.63 10.12
CA ILE A 228 -5.56 16.13 9.35
C ILE A 228 -4.86 17.30 8.64
N VAL A 229 -3.53 17.33 8.72
CA VAL A 229 -2.68 18.28 8.00
C VAL A 229 -1.99 17.55 6.85
N LEU A 230 -2.10 18.08 5.64
CA LEU A 230 -1.48 17.48 4.46
C LEU A 230 -0.20 18.21 4.09
N VAL A 231 0.82 17.45 3.67
CA VAL A 231 2.04 17.99 3.08
C VAL A 231 2.34 17.23 1.79
N ASP A 232 2.73 17.96 0.74
CA ASP A 232 3.18 17.36 -0.52
C ASP A 232 4.71 17.46 -0.62
N SER A 233 5.39 16.32 -0.72
CA SER A 233 6.84 16.29 -0.81
C SER A 233 7.39 16.86 -2.11
N GLY A 234 6.64 16.85 -3.20
CA GLY A 234 7.08 17.45 -4.46
C GLY A 234 6.84 18.96 -4.53
N ASN A 235 6.21 19.58 -3.52
CA ASN A 235 5.84 20.98 -3.62
C ASN A 235 7.07 21.92 -3.51
N PRO A 236 7.24 22.90 -4.41
CA PRO A 236 8.38 23.83 -4.36
C PRO A 236 8.52 24.64 -3.07
N LEU A 237 7.42 24.92 -2.36
CA LEU A 237 7.46 25.62 -1.08
C LEU A 237 8.05 24.75 0.03
N VAL A 238 7.74 23.45 0.01
CA VAL A 238 8.33 22.47 0.94
C VAL A 238 9.82 22.31 0.62
N ARG A 239 10.18 22.16 -0.66
CA ARG A 239 11.59 22.07 -1.12
C ARG A 239 12.46 23.22 -0.60
N LYS A 240 11.93 24.45 -0.53
CA LYS A 240 12.66 25.59 0.04
C LYS A 240 13.02 25.40 1.51
N LEU A 241 12.16 24.77 2.30
CA LEU A 241 12.44 24.43 3.70
C LEU A 241 13.47 23.30 3.83
N GLU A 242 13.64 22.50 2.79
CA GLU A 242 14.55 21.35 2.76
C GLU A 242 16.00 21.71 2.40
N SER A 243 16.29 22.96 2.05
CA SER A 243 17.59 23.42 1.55
C SER A 243 18.78 23.01 2.44
N ASP A 244 18.74 23.39 3.73
CA ASP A 244 19.81 23.04 4.69
C ASP A 244 19.88 21.53 4.95
N ASN A 245 18.75 20.83 4.84
CA ASN A 245 18.68 19.39 5.03
C ASN A 245 19.34 18.64 3.86
N PHE A 246 19.16 19.12 2.63
CA PHE A 246 19.87 18.58 1.47
C PHE A 246 21.38 18.77 1.61
N LEU A 247 21.84 19.93 2.10
CA LEU A 247 23.26 20.14 2.40
C LEU A 247 23.80 19.11 3.38
N ALA A 248 23.10 18.89 4.49
CA ALA A 248 23.51 17.89 5.48
C ALA A 248 23.60 16.48 4.89
N MET A 249 22.66 16.12 4.00
CA MET A 249 22.68 14.82 3.31
C MET A 249 23.83 14.70 2.32
N ILE A 250 24.13 15.76 1.54
CA ILE A 250 25.25 15.78 0.60
C ILE A 250 26.59 15.62 1.33
N GLU A 251 26.75 16.32 2.45
CA GLU A 251 27.97 16.30 3.27
C GLU A 251 28.17 14.93 3.94
N ASN A 252 27.09 14.29 4.40
CA ASN A 252 27.13 12.99 5.09
C ASN A 252 26.84 11.79 4.19
N GLN A 253 26.77 11.97 2.87
CA GLN A 253 26.35 10.93 1.94
C GLN A 253 27.13 9.61 2.09
N SER A 254 28.45 9.68 2.28
CA SER A 254 29.27 8.47 2.36
C SER A 254 28.95 7.63 3.61
N ALA A 255 28.65 8.28 4.74
CA ALA A 255 28.25 7.61 5.97
C ALA A 255 26.85 7.00 5.83
N ILE A 256 25.90 7.74 5.24
CA ILE A 256 24.54 7.28 4.96
C ILE A 256 24.58 6.02 4.08
N SER A 257 25.19 6.13 2.90
CA SER A 257 25.14 5.10 1.88
C SER A 257 25.84 3.80 2.31
N ARG A 258 27.05 3.91 2.90
CA ARG A 258 27.78 2.74 3.40
C ARG A 258 27.07 2.08 4.58
N GLY A 259 26.51 2.88 5.49
CA GLY A 259 25.78 2.37 6.65
C GLY A 259 24.55 1.55 6.23
N VAL A 260 23.74 2.10 5.32
CA VAL A 260 22.55 1.41 4.81
C VAL A 260 22.94 0.14 4.04
N TYR A 261 23.94 0.22 3.16
CA TYR A 261 24.42 -0.95 2.41
C TYR A 261 24.87 -2.08 3.34
N GLN A 262 25.64 -1.77 4.38
CA GLN A 262 26.10 -2.74 5.37
C GLN A 262 24.93 -3.40 6.12
N GLU A 263 23.95 -2.61 6.56
CA GLU A 263 22.80 -3.15 7.30
C GLU A 263 21.90 -4.02 6.39
N ILE A 264 21.77 -3.70 5.10
CA ILE A 264 21.08 -4.56 4.11
C ILE A 264 21.78 -5.93 4.02
N GLN A 265 23.10 -5.96 3.89
CA GLN A 265 23.85 -7.23 3.82
C GLN A 265 23.74 -8.03 5.11
N LYS A 266 23.79 -7.35 6.27
CA LYS A 266 23.63 -7.98 7.57
C LYS A 266 22.24 -8.59 7.74
N ASN A 267 21.18 -7.85 7.40
CA ASN A 267 19.80 -8.35 7.46
C ASN A 267 19.59 -9.57 6.56
N ARG A 268 20.17 -9.56 5.35
CA ARG A 268 20.14 -10.72 4.45
C ARG A 268 20.78 -11.95 5.10
N ASN A 269 21.94 -11.79 5.76
CA ASN A 269 22.64 -12.88 6.45
C ASN A 269 21.88 -13.40 7.69
N GLU A 270 21.12 -12.54 8.37
CA GLU A 270 20.27 -12.90 9.51
C GLU A 270 18.93 -13.57 9.10
N GLY A 271 18.66 -13.70 7.80
CA GLY A 271 17.43 -14.30 7.28
C GLY A 271 16.24 -13.34 7.18
N TYR A 272 16.52 -12.03 7.16
CA TYR A 272 15.53 -10.96 6.99
C TYR A 272 15.82 -10.13 5.74
N PRO A 273 15.77 -10.72 4.52
CA PRO A 273 16.08 -9.98 3.30
C PRO A 273 15.13 -8.78 3.12
N ILE A 274 15.72 -7.62 2.80
CA ILE A 274 14.99 -6.40 2.48
C ILE A 274 15.15 -6.12 0.98
N GLU A 275 14.04 -5.85 0.31
CA GLU A 275 14.01 -5.41 -1.09
C GLU A 275 14.23 -3.90 -1.13
N LEU A 276 15.50 -3.49 -1.03
CA LEU A 276 15.92 -2.11 -1.13
C LEU A 276 17.21 -2.06 -1.94
N ASP A 277 17.16 -1.39 -3.10
CA ASP A 277 18.33 -1.16 -3.92
C ASP A 277 19.15 -0.01 -3.35
N ALA A 278 20.28 -0.35 -2.72
CA ALA A 278 21.28 0.61 -2.27
C ALA A 278 22.66 0.14 -2.69
N GLU A 279 23.41 1.03 -3.33
CA GLU A 279 24.82 0.85 -3.68
C GLU A 279 25.67 1.77 -2.78
N PRO A 280 26.91 1.42 -2.39
CA PRO A 280 27.77 2.25 -1.54
C PRO A 280 28.09 3.65 -2.10
N GLU A 281 27.97 3.79 -3.42
CA GLU A 281 28.17 5.02 -4.18
C GLU A 281 26.85 5.78 -4.41
N SER A 282 25.71 5.24 -3.99
CA SER A 282 24.41 5.87 -4.22
C SER A 282 24.32 7.20 -3.49
N GLY A 283 24.05 8.27 -4.22
CA GLY A 283 23.86 9.60 -3.66
C GLY A 283 22.57 9.73 -2.86
N HIS A 284 21.63 8.81 -3.04
CA HIS A 284 20.30 8.80 -2.44
C HIS A 284 19.50 10.09 -2.64
N LEU A 285 19.87 10.88 -3.65
CA LEU A 285 19.17 12.09 -4.07
C LEU A 285 18.95 12.00 -5.58
N PHE A 286 17.81 12.48 -6.02
CA PHE A 286 17.52 12.68 -7.43
C PHE A 286 17.75 14.14 -7.82
N TYR A 287 18.22 14.35 -9.04
CA TYR A 287 18.25 15.67 -9.68
C TYR A 287 17.20 15.73 -10.80
N HIS A 288 16.47 16.83 -10.88
CA HIS A 288 15.46 17.09 -11.90
C HIS A 288 16.10 17.87 -13.06
N LEU A 289 16.20 17.25 -14.23
CA LEU A 289 16.78 17.87 -15.42
C LEU A 289 15.88 18.99 -15.96
N GLU A 290 16.48 20.15 -16.26
CA GLU A 290 15.77 21.27 -16.87
C GLU A 290 15.25 20.92 -18.27
N GLY A 291 13.99 21.24 -18.55
CA GLY A 291 13.36 21.06 -19.86
C GLY A 291 12.79 19.67 -20.14
N GLU A 292 13.34 18.61 -19.52
CA GLU A 292 12.92 17.22 -19.78
C GLU A 292 12.03 16.61 -18.67
N ARG A 293 11.92 17.30 -17.51
CA ARG A 293 11.15 16.84 -16.34
C ARG A 293 11.47 15.39 -15.94
N GLU A 294 12.69 14.92 -16.21
CA GLU A 294 13.18 13.60 -15.82
C GLU A 294 13.99 13.68 -14.52
N ARG A 295 13.77 12.71 -13.62
CA ARG A 295 14.56 12.56 -12.39
C ARG A 295 15.71 11.58 -12.61
N VAL A 296 16.92 12.00 -12.27
CA VAL A 296 18.14 11.20 -12.38
C VAL A 296 18.67 10.90 -11.00
N LEU A 297 18.81 9.62 -10.65
CA LEU A 297 19.43 9.23 -9.37
C LEU A 297 20.93 9.56 -9.43
N LEU A 298 21.40 10.36 -8.49
CA LEU A 298 22.81 10.74 -8.40
C LEU A 298 23.63 9.63 -7.73
N PHE A 299 24.85 9.45 -8.21
CA PHE A 299 25.88 8.57 -7.65
C PHE A 299 27.16 9.37 -7.41
N LYS A 300 27.80 9.16 -6.26
CA LYS A 300 29.09 9.74 -5.93
C LYS A 300 30.21 8.86 -6.48
N GLN A 301 30.93 9.37 -7.48
CA GLN A 301 32.04 8.68 -8.15
C GLN A 301 33.37 8.93 -7.42
N GLU A 302 34.43 8.20 -7.80
CA GLU A 302 35.78 8.48 -7.30
C GLU A 302 36.20 9.94 -7.59
N GLY A 303 36.76 10.61 -6.58
CA GLY A 303 37.05 12.05 -6.62
C GLY A 303 35.94 12.90 -5.98
N ASP A 304 35.72 14.10 -6.51
CA ASP A 304 34.71 15.07 -6.04
C ASP A 304 33.54 15.21 -7.02
N LYS A 305 33.12 14.10 -7.65
CA LYS A 305 32.15 14.11 -8.75
C LYS A 305 30.88 13.33 -8.41
N TRP A 306 29.74 13.91 -8.75
CA TRP A 306 28.40 13.34 -8.71
C TRP A 306 27.88 13.20 -10.13
N ALA A 307 27.27 12.07 -10.48
CA ALA A 307 26.70 11.87 -11.81
C ALA A 307 25.51 10.92 -11.81
N GLY A 308 24.69 11.03 -12.86
CA GLY A 308 23.69 10.01 -13.17
C GLY A 308 24.32 8.70 -13.63
N LYS A 309 23.56 7.59 -13.57
CA LYS A 309 24.06 6.25 -13.94
C LYS A 309 24.50 6.18 -15.40
N GLN A 310 23.90 6.99 -16.29
CA GLN A 310 24.26 7.08 -17.71
C GLN A 310 25.03 8.37 -18.04
N ASN A 311 25.54 9.09 -17.02
CA ASN A 311 26.15 10.43 -17.14
C ASN A 311 25.21 11.46 -17.80
N GLU A 312 23.91 11.38 -17.54
CA GLU A 312 22.89 12.34 -17.98
C GLU A 312 23.15 13.74 -17.40
N CYS A 313 23.68 13.80 -16.17
CA CYS A 313 24.16 15.00 -15.51
C CYS A 313 25.46 14.72 -14.75
N SER A 314 26.23 15.77 -14.47
CA SER A 314 27.46 15.72 -13.68
C SER A 314 27.66 17.01 -12.90
N PHE A 315 28.02 16.89 -11.63
CA PHE A 315 28.27 18.01 -10.72
C PHE A 315 29.48 17.72 -9.83
N THR A 316 30.17 18.76 -9.40
CA THR A 316 31.07 18.69 -8.24
C THR A 316 30.27 18.75 -6.94
N THR A 317 30.87 18.39 -5.80
CA THR A 317 30.19 18.56 -4.51
C THR A 317 29.89 20.04 -4.23
N ALA A 318 30.77 20.95 -4.66
CA ALA A 318 30.54 22.39 -4.51
C ALA A 318 29.34 22.88 -5.33
N GLU A 319 29.22 22.46 -6.59
CA GLU A 319 28.06 22.78 -7.44
C GLU A 319 26.76 22.18 -6.88
N LEU A 320 26.79 20.94 -6.40
CA LEU A 320 25.61 20.31 -5.82
C LEU A 320 25.15 21.01 -4.54
N ARG A 321 26.08 21.49 -3.71
CA ARG A 321 25.77 22.32 -2.54
C ARG A 321 25.15 23.66 -2.94
N GLN A 322 25.66 24.29 -3.99
CA GLN A 322 25.07 25.51 -4.53
C GLN A 322 23.65 25.26 -5.04
N ILE A 323 23.39 24.15 -5.73
CA ILE A 323 22.05 23.74 -6.15
C ILE A 323 21.13 23.57 -4.93
N ALA A 324 21.58 22.89 -3.87
CA ALA A 324 20.78 22.72 -2.66
C ALA A 324 20.40 24.05 -1.99
N LEU A 325 21.27 25.06 -2.05
CA LEU A 325 21.05 26.39 -1.47
C LEU A 325 20.17 27.30 -2.33
N GLU A 326 20.46 27.37 -3.64
CA GLU A 326 19.85 28.34 -4.54
C GLU A 326 18.63 27.78 -5.28
N HIS A 327 18.61 26.47 -5.51
CA HIS A 327 17.63 25.75 -6.33
C HIS A 327 17.19 24.40 -5.74
N PRO A 328 16.75 24.33 -4.47
CA PRO A 328 16.38 23.07 -3.83
C PRO A 328 15.21 22.36 -4.52
N GLU A 329 14.38 23.08 -5.30
CA GLU A 329 13.32 22.49 -6.12
C GLU A 329 13.83 21.49 -7.17
N LYS A 330 15.11 21.54 -7.52
CA LYS A 330 15.76 20.61 -8.46
C LYS A 330 16.21 19.31 -7.80
N LEU A 331 16.06 19.17 -6.48
CA LEU A 331 16.45 17.98 -5.75
C LEU A 331 15.21 17.25 -5.20
N SER A 332 15.28 15.94 -5.14
CA SER A 332 14.29 15.13 -4.42
C SER A 332 14.91 13.93 -3.73
N ASN A 333 14.20 13.42 -2.74
CA ASN A 333 14.66 12.30 -1.93
C ASN A 333 14.37 10.97 -2.63
N ASN A 334 15.14 9.94 -2.31
CA ASN A 334 14.76 8.57 -2.63
C ASN A 334 14.17 7.88 -1.38
N VAL A 335 13.91 6.58 -1.48
CA VAL A 335 13.37 5.78 -0.37
C VAL A 335 14.24 5.78 0.91
N VAL A 336 15.55 6.02 0.81
CA VAL A 336 16.50 6.10 1.95
C VAL A 336 16.47 7.47 2.62
N THR A 337 16.52 8.55 1.84
CA THR A 337 16.62 9.94 2.35
C THR A 337 15.27 10.56 2.69
N ARG A 338 14.16 10.06 2.13
CA ARG A 338 12.81 10.56 2.44
C ARG A 338 12.48 10.46 3.95
N PRO A 339 12.73 9.32 4.64
CA PRO A 339 12.62 9.24 6.10
C PRO A 339 13.47 10.26 6.87
N LEU A 340 14.68 10.55 6.39
CA LEU A 340 15.57 11.54 6.99
C LEU A 340 14.99 12.95 6.82
N MET A 341 14.52 13.28 5.62
CA MET A 341 13.91 14.58 5.34
C MET A 341 12.69 14.84 6.20
N GLN A 342 11.83 13.82 6.34
CA GLN A 342 10.64 13.90 7.19
C GLN A 342 11.01 14.20 8.66
N GLU A 343 12.02 13.50 9.21
CA GLU A 343 12.50 13.71 10.59
C GLU A 343 13.19 15.07 10.80
N LEU A 344 13.82 15.62 9.75
CA LEU A 344 14.46 16.94 9.81
C LEU A 344 13.44 18.09 9.70
N LEU A 345 12.37 17.91 8.91
CA LEU A 345 11.31 18.91 8.76
C LEU A 345 10.38 18.95 9.97
N PHE A 346 10.05 17.79 10.55
CA PHE A 346 8.99 17.68 11.54
C PHE A 346 9.47 17.21 12.92
N PRO A 347 8.91 17.76 14.02
CA PRO A 347 9.09 17.25 15.39
C PRO A 347 8.31 15.93 15.58
N THR A 348 8.82 14.86 14.97
CA THR A 348 8.10 13.59 14.82
C THR A 348 8.09 12.77 16.11
N LEU A 349 6.91 12.60 16.72
CA LEU A 349 6.69 11.72 17.87
C LEU A 349 6.60 10.25 17.45
N ALA A 350 5.96 9.96 16.31
CA ALA A 350 5.95 8.61 15.74
C ALA A 350 5.70 8.64 14.22
N PHE A 351 6.22 7.62 13.54
CA PHE A 351 5.98 7.36 12.13
C PHE A 351 5.09 6.12 11.93
N PHE A 352 4.06 6.22 11.09
CA PHE A 352 3.20 5.10 10.69
C PHE A 352 3.54 4.58 9.30
N GLY A 353 4.02 3.34 9.24
CA GLY A 353 4.35 2.62 8.02
C GLY A 353 3.48 1.40 7.77
N GLY A 354 3.33 1.01 6.50
CA GLY A 354 2.87 -0.33 6.13
C GLY A 354 3.94 -1.40 6.40
N PRO A 355 3.61 -2.70 6.23
CA PRO A 355 4.58 -3.79 6.45
C PRO A 355 5.88 -3.66 5.66
N GLY A 356 5.80 -3.20 4.39
CA GLY A 356 6.99 -2.94 3.58
C GLY A 356 7.82 -1.76 4.08
N GLU A 357 7.17 -0.71 4.59
CA GLU A 357 7.85 0.45 5.16
C GLU A 357 8.59 0.07 6.45
N VAL A 358 7.91 -0.55 7.41
CA VAL A 358 8.56 -1.00 8.65
C VAL A 358 9.75 -1.94 8.35
N ALA A 359 9.62 -2.81 7.33
CA ALA A 359 10.70 -3.68 6.90
C ALA A 359 11.92 -2.90 6.39
N TYR A 360 11.77 -1.96 5.45
CA TYR A 360 12.93 -1.21 4.96
C TYR A 360 13.46 -0.19 5.98
N TRP A 361 12.63 0.34 6.88
CA TRP A 361 13.12 1.21 7.97
C TRP A 361 14.12 0.50 8.88
N SER A 362 14.03 -0.83 9.00
CA SER A 362 14.98 -1.64 9.78
C SER A 362 16.44 -1.58 9.30
N VAL A 363 16.71 -1.06 8.10
CA VAL A 363 18.09 -0.85 7.59
C VAL A 363 18.52 0.61 7.58
N LEU A 364 17.69 1.54 8.05
CA LEU A 364 17.94 2.98 7.96
C LEU A 364 18.57 3.59 9.21
N LYS A 365 18.67 2.86 10.32
CA LYS A 365 19.24 3.37 11.58
C LYS A 365 20.63 4.01 11.40
N PRO A 366 21.57 3.42 10.64
CA PRO A 366 22.85 4.09 10.35
C PRO A 366 22.71 5.43 9.61
N ALA A 367 21.72 5.57 8.73
CA ALA A 367 21.48 6.81 7.99
C ALA A 367 20.99 7.95 8.90
N PHE A 368 20.10 7.65 9.86
CA PHE A 368 19.69 8.62 10.87
C PHE A 368 20.88 9.05 11.74
N HIS A 369 21.70 8.09 12.19
CA HIS A 369 22.86 8.37 13.05
C HIS A 369 23.96 9.14 12.32
N ALA A 370 24.11 8.95 11.00
CA ALA A 370 25.02 9.74 10.18
C ALA A 370 24.68 11.24 10.18
N LEU A 371 23.41 11.59 10.40
CA LEU A 371 22.94 12.97 10.55
C LEU A 371 22.77 13.38 12.03
N GLN A 372 23.30 12.58 12.97
CA GLN A 372 23.21 12.82 14.41
C GLN A 372 21.77 12.93 14.94
N ILE A 373 20.83 12.27 14.26
CA ILE A 373 19.43 12.18 14.66
C ILE A 373 19.07 10.74 15.01
N LYS A 374 18.12 10.55 15.92
CA LYS A 374 17.54 9.23 16.20
C LYS A 374 16.37 8.97 15.25
N MET A 375 16.27 7.74 14.77
CA MET A 375 15.09 7.27 14.05
C MET A 375 13.86 7.37 14.96
N PRO A 376 12.76 8.01 14.55
CA PRO A 376 11.55 8.09 15.39
C PRO A 376 10.98 6.70 15.69
N PRO A 377 10.13 6.54 16.73
CA PRO A 377 9.33 5.35 16.90
C PRO A 377 8.57 5.00 15.61
N VAL A 378 8.76 3.77 15.11
CA VAL A 378 8.14 3.29 13.87
C VAL A 378 7.00 2.33 14.23
N LEU A 379 5.77 2.66 13.86
CA LEU A 379 4.61 1.82 14.11
C LEU A 379 4.08 1.22 12.81
N PRO A 380 3.69 -0.08 12.83
CA PRO A 380 2.83 -0.59 11.79
C PRO A 380 1.47 0.12 11.90
N ARG A 381 0.95 0.61 10.78
CA ARG A 381 -0.43 1.11 10.71
C ARG A 381 -1.44 0.02 11.10
N LEU A 382 -2.62 0.47 11.50
CA LEU A 382 -3.77 -0.40 11.67
C LEU A 382 -4.10 -1.10 10.35
N SER A 383 -4.50 -2.36 10.48
CA SER A 383 -4.85 -3.24 9.38
C SER A 383 -6.27 -3.73 9.62
N PHE A 384 -7.16 -3.49 8.65
CA PHE A 384 -8.58 -3.79 8.77
C PHE A 384 -9.07 -4.68 7.63
N THR A 385 -9.98 -5.60 7.96
CA THR A 385 -10.91 -6.21 6.98
C THR A 385 -12.30 -5.72 7.30
N LEU A 386 -12.95 -5.05 6.35
CA LEU A 386 -14.33 -4.64 6.43
C LEU A 386 -15.24 -5.81 6.04
N VAL A 387 -16.27 -6.06 6.85
CA VAL A 387 -17.25 -7.13 6.62
C VAL A 387 -18.64 -6.54 6.71
N ASP A 388 -19.37 -6.52 5.60
CA ASP A 388 -20.77 -6.11 5.59
C ASP A 388 -21.68 -7.26 6.04
N LYS A 389 -22.94 -6.92 6.39
CA LYS A 389 -23.94 -7.89 6.86
C LYS A 389 -24.21 -9.01 5.85
N ASN A 390 -24.12 -8.71 4.56
CA ASN A 390 -24.33 -9.71 3.52
C ASN A 390 -23.18 -10.72 3.48
N THR A 391 -21.93 -10.25 3.47
CA THR A 391 -20.75 -11.12 3.53
C THR A 391 -20.75 -11.96 4.81
N GLU A 392 -21.04 -11.37 5.97
CA GLU A 392 -21.11 -12.12 7.24
C GLU A 392 -22.17 -13.23 7.18
N LYS A 393 -23.35 -12.95 6.60
CA LYS A 393 -24.41 -13.94 6.42
C LYS A 393 -23.99 -15.06 5.48
N ILE A 394 -23.34 -14.75 4.36
CA ILE A 394 -22.89 -15.75 3.38
C ILE A 394 -21.82 -16.65 4.01
N VAL A 395 -20.82 -16.07 4.69
CA VAL A 395 -19.77 -16.81 5.42
C VAL A 395 -20.40 -17.83 6.38
N ARG A 396 -21.40 -17.42 7.17
CA ARG A 396 -22.12 -18.32 8.08
C ARG A 396 -22.90 -19.42 7.34
N ASN A 397 -23.56 -19.10 6.23
CA ASN A 397 -24.29 -20.10 5.44
C ASN A 397 -23.35 -21.15 4.82
N LEU A 398 -22.12 -20.75 4.48
CA LEU A 398 -21.08 -21.64 3.99
C LEU A 398 -20.39 -22.43 5.12
N SER A 399 -20.81 -22.22 6.38
CA SER A 399 -20.23 -22.85 7.57
C SER A 399 -18.73 -22.57 7.74
N LEU A 400 -18.32 -21.36 7.37
CA LEU A 400 -16.95 -20.85 7.53
C LEU A 400 -16.91 -19.75 8.58
N THR A 401 -15.71 -19.43 9.07
CA THR A 401 -15.45 -18.19 9.82
C THR A 401 -14.72 -17.15 8.96
N VAL A 402 -14.79 -15.88 9.35
CA VAL A 402 -14.09 -14.81 8.62
C VAL A 402 -12.58 -14.99 8.73
N GLU A 403 -12.09 -15.45 9.88
CA GLU A 403 -10.68 -15.75 10.15
C GLU A 403 -10.16 -16.85 9.22
N GLU A 404 -10.90 -17.95 9.05
CA GLU A 404 -10.53 -19.02 8.12
C GLU A 404 -10.40 -18.51 6.69
N VAL A 405 -11.34 -17.67 6.24
CA VAL A 405 -11.30 -17.08 4.90
C VAL A 405 -10.09 -16.16 4.73
N LEU A 406 -9.77 -15.36 5.75
CA LEU A 406 -8.64 -14.44 5.69
C LEU A 406 -7.28 -15.16 5.61
N GLU A 407 -7.15 -16.33 6.24
CA GLU A 407 -5.89 -17.07 6.26
C GLU A 407 -5.60 -17.83 4.96
N ARG A 408 -6.61 -18.45 4.34
CA ARG A 408 -6.40 -19.36 3.20
C ARG A 408 -7.33 -19.15 2.00
N GLY A 409 -8.26 -18.19 2.07
CA GLY A 409 -9.33 -18.03 1.10
C GLY A 409 -10.34 -19.17 1.17
N VAL A 410 -11.14 -19.34 0.12
CA VAL A 410 -12.20 -20.38 0.07
C VAL A 410 -12.10 -21.33 -1.13
N ASN A 411 -11.01 -21.27 -1.90
CA ASN A 411 -10.88 -22.05 -3.13
C ASN A 411 -10.87 -23.56 -2.88
N ALA A 412 -10.22 -24.01 -1.81
CA ALA A 412 -10.17 -25.41 -1.43
C ALA A 412 -11.55 -25.89 -0.97
N GLU A 413 -12.22 -25.10 -0.13
CA GLU A 413 -13.57 -25.34 0.37
C GLU A 413 -14.59 -25.40 -0.76
N LYS A 414 -14.53 -24.48 -1.72
CA LYS A 414 -15.36 -24.47 -2.93
C LYS A 414 -15.18 -25.75 -3.75
N THR A 415 -13.93 -26.17 -3.95
CA THR A 415 -13.60 -27.38 -4.73
C THR A 415 -14.09 -28.64 -4.02
N ASN A 416 -13.84 -28.76 -2.71
CA ASN A 416 -14.28 -29.88 -1.89
C ASN A 416 -15.81 -29.96 -1.82
N TRP A 417 -16.47 -28.82 -1.69
CA TRP A 417 -17.93 -28.74 -1.67
C TRP A 417 -18.54 -29.20 -2.99
N LEU A 418 -17.97 -28.81 -4.13
CA LEU A 418 -18.44 -29.25 -5.45
C LEU A 418 -18.22 -30.76 -5.65
N ALA A 419 -17.05 -31.28 -5.28
CA ALA A 419 -16.74 -32.71 -5.37
C ALA A 419 -17.69 -33.56 -4.50
N ALA A 420 -18.10 -33.04 -3.33
CA ALA A 420 -19.03 -33.70 -2.42
C ALA A 420 -20.49 -33.76 -2.94
N GLN A 421 -20.84 -33.07 -4.03
CA GLN A 421 -22.18 -33.16 -4.63
C GLN A 421 -22.44 -34.51 -5.31
N THR A 422 -21.38 -35.30 -5.54
CA THR A 422 -21.45 -36.63 -6.13
C THR A 422 -20.72 -37.65 -5.26
N ASN A 423 -21.28 -38.85 -5.13
CA ASN A 423 -20.64 -39.93 -4.39
C ASN A 423 -20.64 -41.23 -5.23
N PRO A 424 -19.47 -41.70 -5.70
CA PRO A 424 -18.14 -41.08 -5.57
C PRO A 424 -17.97 -39.85 -6.48
N PRO A 425 -16.92 -39.02 -6.27
CA PRO A 425 -16.60 -37.89 -7.15
C PRO A 425 -16.47 -38.31 -8.62
N ILE A 426 -16.96 -37.46 -9.53
CA ILE A 426 -17.00 -37.76 -10.97
C ILE A 426 -15.60 -38.04 -11.53
N GLU A 427 -14.58 -37.31 -11.06
CA GLU A 427 -13.18 -37.50 -11.46
C GLU A 427 -12.68 -38.91 -11.08
N MET A 428 -13.08 -39.42 -9.92
CA MET A 428 -12.74 -40.78 -9.50
C MET A 428 -13.45 -41.84 -10.35
N LEU A 429 -14.72 -41.62 -10.68
CA LEU A 429 -15.48 -42.50 -11.58
C LEU A 429 -14.86 -42.53 -12.97
N ALA A 430 -14.54 -41.35 -13.53
CA ALA A 430 -13.92 -41.23 -14.84
C ALA A 430 -12.56 -41.94 -14.88
N ALA A 431 -11.72 -41.74 -13.86
CA ALA A 431 -10.44 -42.43 -13.73
C ALA A 431 -10.60 -43.96 -13.64
N GLN A 432 -11.59 -44.45 -12.88
CA GLN A 432 -11.88 -45.88 -12.78
C GLN A 432 -12.34 -46.45 -14.13
N VAL A 433 -13.22 -45.75 -14.83
CA VAL A 433 -13.71 -46.17 -16.16
C VAL A 433 -12.58 -46.18 -17.19
N LYS A 434 -11.74 -45.14 -17.24
CA LYS A 434 -10.55 -45.08 -18.11
C LYS A 434 -9.63 -46.28 -17.87
N LYS A 435 -9.36 -46.62 -16.60
CA LYS A 435 -8.55 -47.80 -16.25
C LYS A 435 -9.18 -49.11 -16.73
N SER A 436 -10.49 -49.29 -16.54
CA SER A 436 -11.21 -50.49 -17.02
C SER A 436 -11.22 -50.59 -18.55
N ILE A 437 -11.38 -49.46 -19.26
CA ILE A 437 -11.27 -49.39 -20.72
C ILE A 437 -9.85 -49.81 -21.15
N GLU A 438 -8.81 -49.30 -20.50
CA GLU A 438 -7.43 -49.64 -20.83
C GLU A 438 -7.15 -51.15 -20.71
N GLU A 439 -7.63 -51.75 -19.62
CA GLU A 439 -7.47 -53.18 -19.34
C GLU A 439 -8.22 -54.02 -20.36
N ALA A 440 -9.45 -53.64 -20.71
CA ALA A 440 -10.26 -54.31 -21.72
C ALA A 440 -9.70 -54.15 -23.15
N HIS A 441 -9.05 -53.01 -23.44
CA HIS A 441 -8.47 -52.70 -24.74
C HIS A 441 -7.09 -53.34 -24.94
N ARG A 442 -6.36 -53.64 -23.86
CA ARG A 442 -5.01 -54.22 -23.87
C ARG A 442 -4.84 -55.48 -24.75
N PRO A 443 -5.75 -56.48 -24.75
CA PRO A 443 -5.61 -57.66 -25.61
C PRO A 443 -5.61 -57.30 -27.10
N LEU A 444 -6.46 -56.35 -27.51
CA LEU A 444 -6.56 -55.91 -28.90
C LEU A 444 -5.27 -55.22 -29.36
N ARG A 445 -4.67 -54.37 -28.51
CA ARG A 445 -3.37 -53.72 -28.80
C ARG A 445 -2.23 -54.72 -28.91
N LYS A 446 -2.19 -55.72 -28.03
CA LYS A 446 -1.19 -56.80 -28.09
C LYS A 446 -1.31 -57.60 -29.38
N ALA A 447 -2.54 -57.97 -29.77
CA ALA A 447 -2.79 -58.66 -31.04
C ALA A 447 -2.37 -57.80 -32.25
N ALA A 448 -2.77 -56.54 -32.29
CA ALA A 448 -2.40 -55.61 -33.36
C ALA A 448 -0.88 -55.43 -33.49
N GLY A 449 -0.17 -55.22 -32.37
CA GLY A 449 1.28 -55.09 -32.36
C GLY A 449 2.06 -56.37 -32.67
N SER A 450 1.44 -57.54 -32.48
CA SER A 450 2.03 -58.81 -32.94
C SER A 450 1.95 -58.99 -34.47
N ILE A 451 1.08 -58.24 -35.15
CA ILE A 451 0.91 -58.29 -36.61
C ILE A 451 1.79 -57.25 -37.29
N ARG A 452 1.64 -55.96 -36.93
CA ARG A 452 2.39 -54.85 -37.55
C ARG A 452 2.39 -53.62 -36.64
N THR A 453 3.49 -52.86 -36.63
CA THR A 453 3.66 -51.70 -35.73
C THR A 453 2.63 -50.59 -35.97
N ASP A 454 2.33 -50.26 -37.22
CA ASP A 454 1.32 -49.26 -37.58
C ASP A 454 -0.11 -49.65 -37.17
N LEU A 455 -0.43 -50.95 -37.10
CA LEU A 455 -1.71 -51.44 -36.58
C LEU A 455 -1.79 -51.26 -35.06
N LYS A 456 -0.66 -51.38 -34.36
CA LYS A 456 -0.57 -51.03 -32.93
C LYS A 456 -0.82 -49.54 -32.74
N ASP A 457 -0.20 -48.68 -33.56
CA ASP A 457 -0.38 -47.23 -33.48
C ASP A 457 -1.85 -46.83 -33.71
N ILE A 458 -2.55 -47.50 -34.63
CA ILE A 458 -4.00 -47.32 -34.84
C ILE A 458 -4.79 -47.74 -33.59
N ALA A 459 -4.43 -48.86 -32.97
CA ALA A 459 -5.11 -49.34 -31.76
C ALA A 459 -4.85 -48.42 -30.55
N ASP A 460 -3.62 -47.95 -30.35
CA ASP A 460 -3.27 -46.97 -29.31
C ASP A 460 -4.04 -45.66 -29.53
N LYS A 461 -4.12 -45.16 -30.76
CA LYS A 461 -4.94 -43.99 -31.11
C LYS A 461 -6.44 -44.20 -30.84
N ASN A 462 -6.95 -45.42 -31.04
CA ASN A 462 -8.33 -45.74 -30.68
C ASN A 462 -8.58 -45.67 -29.17
N LEU A 463 -7.63 -46.12 -28.35
CA LEU A 463 -7.71 -45.95 -26.90
C LEU A 463 -7.72 -44.47 -26.49
N GLU A 464 -6.90 -43.64 -27.13
CA GLU A 464 -6.92 -42.19 -26.91
C GLU A 464 -8.28 -41.57 -27.23
N TYR A 465 -8.94 -41.99 -28.31
CA TYR A 465 -10.31 -41.54 -28.61
C TYR A 465 -11.29 -41.92 -27.50
N LEU A 466 -11.20 -43.13 -26.96
CA LEU A 466 -12.05 -43.55 -25.84
C LEU A 466 -11.81 -42.71 -24.59
N TYR A 467 -10.55 -42.38 -24.28
CA TYR A 467 -10.25 -41.48 -23.17
C TYR A 467 -10.87 -40.09 -23.37
N ARG A 468 -10.75 -39.54 -24.58
CA ARG A 468 -11.35 -38.24 -24.92
C ARG A 468 -12.87 -38.24 -24.80
N ASP A 469 -13.53 -39.34 -25.14
CA ASP A 469 -14.99 -39.47 -24.98
C ASP A 469 -15.38 -39.50 -23.49
N ILE A 470 -14.59 -40.13 -22.63
CA ILE A 470 -14.80 -40.09 -21.18
C ILE A 470 -14.52 -38.70 -20.63
N ASP A 471 -13.43 -38.05 -21.04
CA ASP A 471 -13.11 -36.66 -20.66
C ASP A 471 -14.27 -35.72 -21.02
N PHE A 472 -14.84 -35.85 -22.21
CA PHE A 472 -15.97 -35.04 -22.66
C PHE A 472 -17.20 -35.20 -21.77
N ILE A 473 -17.52 -36.44 -21.37
CA ILE A 473 -18.65 -36.73 -20.48
C ILE A 473 -18.38 -36.18 -19.08
N GLU A 474 -17.18 -36.40 -18.54
CA GLU A 474 -16.70 -35.86 -17.26
C GLU A 474 -16.86 -34.34 -17.21
N GLU A 475 -16.34 -33.63 -18.21
CA GLU A 475 -16.48 -32.17 -18.34
C GLU A 475 -17.94 -31.73 -18.42
N ARG A 476 -18.79 -32.46 -19.16
CA ARG A 476 -20.20 -32.12 -19.31
C ARG A 476 -20.97 -32.27 -18.00
N ILE A 477 -20.70 -33.32 -17.23
CA ILE A 477 -21.30 -33.54 -15.91
C ILE A 477 -20.85 -32.44 -14.96
N ASN A 478 -19.54 -32.17 -14.88
CA ASN A 478 -18.99 -31.13 -14.01
C ASN A 478 -19.56 -29.74 -14.33
N LYS A 479 -19.68 -29.38 -15.61
CA LYS A 479 -20.33 -28.14 -16.02
C LYS A 479 -21.80 -28.07 -15.57
N THR A 480 -22.54 -29.18 -15.69
CA THR A 480 -23.94 -29.24 -15.27
C THR A 480 -24.08 -29.11 -13.75
N LEU A 481 -23.19 -29.74 -12.97
CA LEU A 481 -23.13 -29.58 -11.52
C LEU A 481 -22.85 -28.12 -11.13
N GLN A 482 -21.88 -27.47 -11.78
CA GLN A 482 -21.60 -26.05 -11.58
C GLN A 482 -22.80 -25.17 -11.89
N ASP A 483 -23.53 -25.44 -12.98
CA ASP A 483 -24.74 -24.70 -13.35
C ASP A 483 -25.88 -24.89 -12.34
N MET A 484 -26.09 -26.13 -11.86
CA MET A 484 -27.11 -26.42 -10.83
C MET A 484 -26.82 -25.71 -9.50
N HIS A 485 -25.53 -25.61 -9.15
CA HIS A 485 -25.07 -25.06 -7.89
C HIS A 485 -24.49 -23.65 -8.01
N ARG A 486 -24.81 -22.94 -9.10
CA ARG A 486 -24.22 -21.65 -9.45
C ARG A 486 -24.25 -20.65 -8.30
N LYS A 487 -25.38 -20.51 -7.62
CA LYS A 487 -25.54 -19.57 -6.51
C LYS A 487 -24.55 -19.82 -5.37
N THR A 488 -24.36 -21.08 -4.97
CA THR A 488 -23.40 -21.41 -3.90
C THR A 488 -21.97 -21.16 -4.34
N LEU A 489 -21.65 -21.42 -5.61
CA LEU A 489 -20.34 -21.11 -6.18
C LEU A 489 -20.09 -19.60 -6.24
N GLU A 490 -21.09 -18.81 -6.61
CA GLU A 490 -21.07 -17.34 -6.58
C GLU A 490 -20.95 -16.79 -5.15
N ASP A 491 -21.56 -17.44 -4.17
CA ASP A 491 -21.41 -17.11 -2.74
C ASP A 491 -19.95 -17.31 -2.29
N TYR A 492 -19.31 -18.43 -2.65
CA TYR A 492 -17.88 -18.64 -2.43
C TYR A 492 -17.04 -17.56 -3.12
N ASP A 493 -17.31 -17.26 -4.39
CA ASP A 493 -16.56 -16.25 -5.14
C ASP A 493 -16.70 -14.86 -4.55
N SER A 494 -17.90 -14.49 -4.11
CA SER A 494 -18.19 -13.19 -3.50
C SER A 494 -17.48 -13.04 -2.15
N VAL A 495 -17.50 -14.09 -1.31
CA VAL A 495 -16.77 -14.11 -0.03
C VAL A 495 -15.26 -14.02 -0.26
N ASN A 496 -14.73 -14.79 -1.21
CA ASN A 496 -13.31 -14.73 -1.55
C ASN A 496 -12.90 -13.34 -2.03
N LEU A 497 -13.68 -12.76 -2.94
CA LEU A 497 -13.40 -11.46 -3.53
C LEU A 497 -13.46 -10.34 -2.48
N CYS A 498 -14.39 -10.43 -1.52
CA CYS A 498 -14.54 -9.47 -0.44
C CYS A 498 -13.39 -9.58 0.58
N LEU A 499 -13.12 -10.78 1.10
CA LEU A 499 -12.26 -10.97 2.27
C LEU A 499 -10.80 -11.31 1.91
N TYR A 500 -10.59 -12.09 0.84
CA TYR A 500 -9.27 -12.59 0.42
C TYR A 500 -9.00 -12.36 -1.08
N PRO A 501 -9.16 -11.13 -1.60
CA PRO A 501 -8.96 -10.81 -3.01
C PRO A 501 -7.51 -11.02 -3.42
N GLU A 502 -7.29 -11.57 -4.62
CA GLU A 502 -5.96 -11.71 -5.23
C GLU A 502 -4.90 -12.37 -4.32
N ARG A 503 -5.34 -13.29 -3.45
CA ARG A 503 -4.51 -14.00 -2.45
C ARG A 503 -3.83 -13.07 -1.43
N GLY A 504 -4.51 -12.00 -1.05
CA GLY A 504 -4.01 -11.06 -0.05
C GLY A 504 -5.12 -10.39 0.73
N LEU A 505 -4.71 -9.45 1.59
CA LEU A 505 -5.64 -8.68 2.41
C LEU A 505 -6.48 -7.74 1.57
N GLN A 506 -7.77 -7.63 1.94
CA GLN A 506 -8.75 -6.73 1.35
C GLN A 506 -8.20 -5.30 1.18
N GLU A 507 -7.51 -4.78 2.19
CA GLU A 507 -7.00 -3.41 2.22
C GLU A 507 -5.96 -3.06 1.15
N ARG A 508 -5.35 -4.06 0.49
CA ARG A 508 -4.38 -3.88 -0.59
C ARG A 508 -5.01 -3.93 -1.98
N ALA A 509 -6.19 -4.52 -2.10
CA ALA A 509 -6.89 -4.64 -3.36
C ALA A 509 -8.00 -3.60 -3.47
N TRP A 510 -8.92 -3.57 -2.51
CA TRP A 510 -10.10 -2.72 -2.57
C TRP A 510 -9.77 -1.25 -2.41
N ASN A 511 -10.53 -0.41 -3.12
CA ASN A 511 -10.59 1.03 -2.90
C ASN A 511 -11.71 1.36 -1.88
N ALA A 512 -11.65 2.55 -1.28
CA ALA A 512 -12.66 2.99 -0.30
C ALA A 512 -14.02 3.32 -0.92
N LEU A 513 -14.08 3.67 -2.21
CA LEU A 513 -15.28 4.16 -2.89
C LEU A 513 -16.49 3.21 -2.75
N PRO A 514 -16.39 1.88 -3.02
CA PRO A 514 -17.56 0.99 -2.91
C PRO A 514 -18.11 0.94 -1.48
N TRP A 515 -17.23 0.98 -0.48
CA TRP A 515 -17.59 0.96 0.94
C TRP A 515 -18.27 2.26 1.38
N ILE A 516 -17.73 3.42 0.97
CA ILE A 516 -18.34 4.73 1.26
C ILE A 516 -19.69 4.85 0.54
N ASN A 517 -19.80 4.36 -0.69
CA ASN A 517 -21.05 4.36 -1.43
C ASN A 517 -22.13 3.51 -0.74
N HIS A 518 -21.77 2.33 -0.22
CA HIS A 518 -22.73 1.43 0.41
C HIS A 518 -23.08 1.85 1.86
N HIS A 519 -22.09 2.25 2.65
CA HIS A 519 -22.25 2.46 4.09
C HIS A 519 -22.20 3.94 4.53
N GLY A 520 -21.97 4.86 3.60
CA GLY A 520 -21.68 6.26 3.93
C GLY A 520 -20.30 6.42 4.59
N LYS A 521 -20.01 7.62 5.09
CA LYS A 521 -18.71 7.94 5.73
C LYS A 521 -18.68 7.71 7.24
N ASP A 522 -19.79 7.31 7.85
CA ASP A 522 -19.90 7.24 9.31
C ASP A 522 -19.03 6.15 9.93
N PHE A 523 -18.78 5.04 9.21
CA PHE A 523 -17.87 4.00 9.70
C PHE A 523 -16.44 4.52 9.83
N ILE A 524 -15.97 5.38 8.90
CA ILE A 524 -14.64 6.01 8.98
C ILE A 524 -14.54 6.84 10.25
N ARG A 525 -15.56 7.68 10.52
CA ARG A 525 -15.61 8.49 11.75
C ARG A 525 -15.58 7.62 13.01
N GLN A 526 -16.35 6.53 13.04
CA GLN A 526 -16.37 5.61 14.18
C GLN A 526 -15.02 4.91 14.38
N LEU A 527 -14.36 4.49 13.29
CA LEU A 527 -13.02 3.92 13.36
C LEU A 527 -12.00 4.92 13.89
N THR A 528 -12.00 6.16 13.39
CA THR A 528 -11.09 7.22 13.87
C THR A 528 -11.26 7.49 15.37
N ALA A 529 -12.47 7.36 15.92
CA ALA A 529 -12.78 7.60 17.32
C ALA A 529 -12.64 6.37 18.24
N SER A 530 -12.38 5.18 17.69
CA SER A 530 -12.24 3.94 18.47
C SER A 530 -10.87 3.82 19.13
N SER A 531 -10.70 2.97 20.13
CA SER A 531 -9.37 2.66 20.70
C SER A 531 -8.83 1.36 20.12
N PHE A 532 -7.53 1.33 19.81
CA PHE A 532 -6.87 0.15 19.25
C PHE A 532 -5.60 -0.18 20.02
N ASP A 533 -5.31 -1.48 20.12
CA ASP A 533 -4.01 -1.98 20.55
C ASP A 533 -3.12 -2.17 19.31
N TYR A 534 -2.11 -1.32 19.17
CA TYR A 534 -1.19 -1.34 18.03
C TYR A 534 -0.27 -2.57 18.01
N SER A 535 -0.19 -3.35 19.11
CA SER A 535 0.49 -4.64 19.11
C SER A 535 -0.27 -5.70 18.29
N LYS A 536 -1.61 -5.56 18.15
CA LYS A 536 -2.45 -6.49 17.39
C LYS A 536 -2.25 -6.37 15.88
N ALA A 537 -2.09 -7.51 15.24
CA ALA A 537 -1.75 -7.64 13.85
C ALA A 537 -2.82 -7.08 12.91
N HIS A 538 -4.08 -7.41 13.17
CA HIS A 538 -5.20 -7.15 12.28
C HIS A 538 -6.52 -7.07 13.05
N TYR A 539 -7.51 -6.39 12.46
CA TYR A 539 -8.83 -6.21 13.04
C TYR A 539 -9.91 -6.51 11.98
N ILE A 540 -10.96 -7.22 12.38
CA ILE A 540 -12.17 -7.39 11.58
C ILE A 540 -13.19 -6.33 12.00
N VAL A 541 -13.70 -5.57 11.04
CA VAL A 541 -14.67 -4.49 11.26
C VAL A 541 -15.99 -4.89 10.63
N TYR A 542 -16.98 -5.24 11.46
CA TYR A 542 -18.33 -5.58 11.02
C TYR A 542 -19.20 -4.32 10.93
N LEU A 543 -19.68 -4.01 9.72
CA LEU A 543 -20.41 -2.80 9.34
C LEU A 543 -21.94 -2.89 9.49
#